data_AF-A0A966PT13-F1
#
_entry.id   AF-A0A966PT13-F1
#
_cell.length_a   1.000
_cell.length_b   1.000
_cell.length_c   1.000
_cell.angle_alpha   90.00
_cell.angle_beta   90.00
_cell.angle_gamma   90.00
#
_symmetry.space_group_name_H-M   'P 1'
#
loop_
_entity.id
_entity.type
_entity.pdbx_description
1 polymer ?
#
loop_
_entity_poly.entity_id
_entity_poly.type
_entity_poly.pdbx_seq_one_letter_code
_entity_poly.pdbx_strand_id
1 'polypeptide(L)'
;MNYREFFDRLENVAGAYHWNVEHNDVVARIQSGTFRGFALNPITALAHKAGFGFFNNNKKDTLFAGRLLGLSTSFAEHVYEATKSYHNRGNTQVVRGRIRSALEV
;
A
#
# COMPACT_ATOMS: atom_id res chain seq x y z
N MET A 1 11.34 4.68 8.87
CA MET A 1 10.79 5.43 7.72
C MET A 1 9.72 6.40 8.21
N ASN A 2 9.74 7.62 7.71
CA ASN A 2 8.77 8.67 8.05
C ASN A 2 7.68 8.82 6.97
N TYR A 3 6.70 9.69 7.23
CA TYR A 3 5.56 9.91 6.33
C TYR A 3 5.99 10.30 4.91
N ARG A 4 6.88 11.29 4.76
CA ARG A 4 7.30 11.80 3.45
C ARG A 4 8.06 10.73 2.65
N GLU A 5 9.01 10.08 3.30
CA GLU A 5 9.80 9.00 2.71
C GLU A 5 8.92 7.85 2.21
N PHE A 6 7.81 7.55 2.90
CA PHE A 6 6.85 6.54 2.45
C PHE A 6 6.20 6.93 1.10
N PHE A 7 5.72 8.17 0.95
CA PHE A 7 5.08 8.61 -0.30
C PHE A 7 6.09 8.71 -1.44
N ASP A 8 7.28 9.24 -1.17
CA ASP A 8 8.35 9.32 -2.19
C ASP A 8 8.71 7.91 -2.70
N ARG A 9 8.81 6.92 -1.79
CA ARG A 9 9.04 5.52 -2.20
C ARG A 9 7.83 4.92 -2.92
N LEU A 10 6.61 5.24 -2.49
CA LEU A 10 5.39 4.72 -3.09
C LEU A 10 5.25 5.17 -4.55
N GLU A 11 5.56 6.43 -4.83
CA GLU A 11 5.55 7.03 -6.16
C GLU A 11 6.54 6.34 -7.10
N ASN A 12 7.76 6.04 -6.61
CA ASN A 12 8.75 5.26 -7.35
C ASN A 12 8.32 3.82 -7.65
N VAL A 13 7.30 3.31 -6.95
CA VAL A 13 6.77 1.96 -7.09
C VAL A 13 5.44 1.94 -7.87
N ALA A 14 4.85 3.11 -8.12
CA ALA A 14 3.64 3.26 -8.92
C ALA A 14 3.78 2.61 -10.30
N GLY A 15 4.88 2.88 -11.01
CA GLY A 15 5.15 2.30 -12.33
C GLY A 15 5.53 0.81 -12.34
N ALA A 16 5.78 0.20 -11.18
CA ALA A 16 6.17 -1.21 -11.10
C ALA A 16 4.97 -2.17 -10.98
N TYR A 17 3.80 -1.67 -10.62
CA TYR A 17 2.58 -2.47 -10.48
C TYR A 17 1.42 -1.78 -11.17
N HIS A 18 0.42 -2.57 -11.56
CA HIS A 18 -0.83 -2.01 -12.03
C HIS A 18 -1.74 -1.73 -10.83
N TRP A 19 -1.87 -0.46 -10.49
CA TRP A 19 -2.77 0.01 -9.44
C TRP A 19 -4.19 0.14 -9.96
N ASN A 20 -5.17 -0.20 -9.14
CA ASN A 20 -6.58 0.00 -9.44
C ASN A 20 -7.37 0.22 -8.14
N VAL A 21 -8.55 0.81 -8.28
CA VAL A 21 -9.52 0.93 -7.19
C VAL A 21 -10.57 -0.17 -7.36
N GLU A 22 -10.46 -1.25 -6.59
CA GLU A 22 -11.36 -2.40 -6.66
C GLU A 22 -12.28 -2.44 -5.44
N HIS A 23 -13.60 -2.46 -5.64
CA HIS A 23 -14.56 -2.39 -4.53
C HIS A 23 -14.29 -1.22 -3.56
N ASN A 24 -13.77 -0.11 -4.11
CA ASN A 24 -13.33 1.06 -3.35
C ASN A 24 -12.13 0.78 -2.41
N ASP A 25 -11.34 -0.25 -2.67
CA ASP A 25 -10.04 -0.48 -2.05
C ASP A 25 -8.91 -0.13 -3.05
N VAL A 26 -7.83 0.50 -2.57
CA VAL A 26 -6.64 0.74 -3.40
C VAL A 26 -5.78 -0.51 -3.42
N VAL A 27 -5.66 -1.15 -4.58
CA VAL A 27 -5.01 -2.45 -4.74
C VAL A 27 -4.10 -2.45 -5.97
N ALA A 28 -2.89 -3.00 -5.82
CA ALA A 28 -2.02 -3.37 -6.91
C ALA A 28 -2.24 -4.84 -7.29
N ARG A 29 -2.33 -5.13 -8.58
CA ARG A 29 -2.32 -6.51 -9.09
C ARG A 29 -1.06 -6.80 -9.88
N ILE A 30 -0.47 -7.96 -9.58
CA ILE A 30 0.64 -8.50 -10.36
C ILE A 30 0.09 -9.11 -11.64
N GLN A 31 0.52 -8.61 -12.80
CA GLN A 31 0.01 -9.06 -14.10
C GLN A 31 0.83 -10.21 -14.73
N SER A 32 2.05 -10.45 -14.26
CA SER A 32 2.99 -11.38 -14.88
C SER A 32 3.81 -12.17 -13.85
N GLY A 33 4.36 -13.31 -14.28
CA GLY A 33 5.20 -14.18 -13.46
C GLY A 33 4.41 -15.15 -12.57
N THR A 34 5.13 -15.87 -11.71
CA THR A 34 4.60 -16.94 -10.84
C THR A 34 3.51 -16.46 -9.89
N PHE A 35 3.49 -15.16 -9.56
CA PHE A 35 2.55 -14.54 -8.61
C PHE A 35 1.47 -13.71 -9.30
N ARG A 36 1.18 -13.99 -10.57
CA ARG A 36 0.12 -13.32 -11.32
C ARG A 36 -1.22 -13.45 -10.59
N GLY A 37 -1.96 -12.34 -10.52
CA GLY A 37 -3.27 -12.25 -9.87
C GLY A 37 -3.21 -11.93 -8.38
N PHE A 38 -2.03 -11.95 -7.76
CA PHE A 38 -1.86 -11.60 -6.35
C PHE A 38 -2.15 -10.11 -6.12
N ALA A 39 -2.93 -9.84 -5.08
CA ALA A 39 -3.36 -8.49 -4.71
C ALA A 39 -2.48 -7.95 -3.59
N LEU A 40 -1.97 -6.73 -3.79
CA LEU A 40 -1.12 -6.01 -2.86
C LEU A 40 -1.77 -4.68 -2.49
N ASN A 41 -1.52 -4.19 -1.28
CA ASN A 41 -1.81 -2.81 -0.91
C ASN A 41 -0.51 -1.99 -0.96
N PRO A 42 -0.55 -0.65 -0.77
CA PRO A 42 0.63 0.22 -0.81
C PRO A 42 1.81 -0.27 0.02
N ILE A 43 1.58 -0.73 1.24
CA ILE A 43 2.65 -1.19 2.13
C ILE A 43 3.21 -2.53 1.68
N THR A 44 2.34 -3.49 1.35
CA THR A 44 2.81 -4.82 0.93
C THR A 44 3.49 -4.78 -0.44
N ALA A 45 3.08 -3.88 -1.33
CA ALA A 45 3.74 -3.62 -2.61
C ALA A 45 5.14 -3.01 -2.43
N LEU A 46 5.29 -2.06 -1.51
CA LEU A 46 6.59 -1.49 -1.13
C LEU A 46 7.51 -2.55 -0.52
N ALA A 47 7.01 -3.37 0.40
CA ALA A 47 7.79 -4.43 1.02
C ALA A 47 8.24 -5.48 0.01
N HIS A 48 7.36 -5.85 -0.93
CA HIS A 48 7.70 -6.75 -2.03
C HIS A 48 8.79 -6.13 -2.93
N LYS A 49 8.65 -4.85 -3.30
CA LYS A 49 9.67 -4.16 -4.11
C LYS A 49 11.02 -4.05 -3.40
N ALA A 50 11.00 -3.89 -2.08
CA ALA A 50 12.20 -3.84 -1.24
C ALA A 50 12.86 -5.22 -1.03
N GLY A 51 12.27 -6.31 -1.54
CA GLY A 51 12.84 -7.66 -1.46
C GLY A 51 12.49 -8.44 -0.19
N PHE A 52 11.52 -7.97 0.61
CA PHE A 52 11.09 -8.68 1.83
C PHE A 52 10.14 -9.85 1.59
N GLY A 53 9.81 -10.14 0.32
CA GLY A 53 8.92 -11.22 -0.07
C GLY A 53 7.46 -10.79 -0.24
N PHE A 54 6.54 -11.76 -0.23
CA PHE A 54 5.12 -11.56 -0.48
C PHE A 54 4.32 -11.52 0.81
N PHE A 55 3.33 -10.63 0.84
CA PHE A 55 2.46 -10.39 1.98
C PHE A 55 1.02 -10.28 1.49
N ASN A 56 0.09 -10.97 2.15
CA ASN A 56 -1.31 -10.93 1.74
C ASN A 56 -1.88 -9.51 1.95
N ASN A 57 -2.92 -9.16 1.19
CA ASN A 57 -3.65 -7.91 1.37
C ASN A 57 -4.61 -7.98 2.58
N ASN A 58 -4.06 -8.18 3.78
CA ASN A 58 -4.78 -8.18 5.04
C ASN A 58 -4.04 -7.32 6.09
N LYS A 59 -4.74 -6.92 7.15
CA LYS A 59 -4.18 -6.04 8.19
C LYS A 59 -2.93 -6.61 8.85
N LYS A 60 -2.95 -7.90 9.22
CA LYS A 60 -1.85 -8.57 9.93
C LYS A 60 -0.54 -8.51 9.13
N ASP A 61 -0.59 -8.92 7.87
CA ASP A 61 0.59 -8.96 7.00
C ASP A 61 1.03 -7.54 6.61
N THR A 62 0.09 -6.61 6.49
CA THR A 62 0.39 -5.20 6.24
C THR A 62 1.17 -4.57 7.39
N LEU A 63 0.77 -4.81 8.64
CA LEU A 63 1.49 -4.29 9.81
C LEU A 63 2.87 -4.93 9.93
N PHE A 64 2.99 -6.23 9.63
CA PHE A 64 4.27 -6.92 9.63
C PHE A 64 5.21 -6.38 8.54
N ALA A 65 4.73 -6.24 7.31
CA ALA A 65 5.46 -5.62 6.20
C ALA A 65 5.87 -4.18 6.53
N GLY A 66 4.96 -3.40 7.13
CA GLY A 66 5.24 -2.04 7.60
C GLY A 66 6.37 -2.00 8.62
N ARG A 67 6.41 -2.95 9.56
CA ARG A 67 7.50 -3.07 10.54
C ARG A 67 8.84 -3.38 9.88
N LEU A 68 8.88 -4.27 8.87
CA LEU A 68 10.10 -4.57 8.11
C LEU A 68 10.63 -3.34 7.35
N LEU A 69 9.70 -2.54 6.83
CA LEU A 69 9.97 -1.24 6.20
C LEU A 69 10.35 -0.14 7.21
N GLY A 70 10.31 -0.42 8.52
CA GLY A 70 10.62 0.55 9.57
C GLY A 70 9.54 1.63 9.76
N LEU A 71 8.28 1.34 9.40
CA LEU A 71 7.13 2.17 9.72
C LEU A 71 6.67 1.92 11.16
N SER A 72 6.10 2.94 11.81
CA SER A 72 5.39 2.72 13.07
C SER A 72 4.10 1.93 12.82
N THR A 73 3.70 1.11 13.78
CA THR A 73 2.44 0.35 13.70
C THR A 73 1.24 1.26 13.45
N SER A 74 1.19 2.40 14.14
CA SER A 74 0.11 3.39 13.98
C SER A 74 0.03 3.96 12.57
N PHE A 75 1.18 4.25 11.95
CA PHE A 75 1.19 4.76 10.59
C PHE A 75 0.81 3.68 9.58
N ALA A 76 1.34 2.46 9.74
CA ALA A 76 0.99 1.34 8.89
C ALA A 76 -0.51 0.99 8.95
N GLU A 77 -1.09 1.08 10.15
CA GLU A 77 -2.53 0.93 10.37
C GLU A 77 -3.31 2.04 9.67
N HIS A 78 -2.92 3.31 9.84
CA HIS A 78 -3.58 4.42 9.14
C HIS A 78 -3.55 4.29 7.63
N VAL A 79 -2.42 3.87 7.04
CA VAL A 79 -2.31 3.64 5.60
C VAL A 79 -3.21 2.47 5.17
N TYR A 80 -3.20 1.36 5.93
CA TYR A 80 -4.09 0.23 5.65
C TYR A 80 -5.56 0.66 5.68
N GLU A 81 -6.00 1.34 6.73
CA GLU A 81 -7.38 1.82 6.84
C GLU A 81 -7.72 2.84 5.73
N ALA A 82 -6.77 3.69 5.31
CA ALA A 82 -6.97 4.62 4.19
C ALA A 82 -7.12 3.90 2.84
N THR A 83 -6.46 2.76 2.68
CA THR A 83 -6.57 1.95 1.47
C THR A 83 -7.88 1.18 1.41
N LYS A 84 -8.48 0.88 2.57
CA LYS A 84 -9.78 0.23 2.67
C LYS A 84 -10.93 1.23 2.55
N SER A 85 -11.98 0.82 1.83
CA SER A 85 -13.22 1.58 1.58
C SER A 85 -13.94 2.07 2.85
N TYR A 86 -13.73 1.40 3.99
CA TYR A 86 -14.55 1.58 5.19
C TYR A 86 -14.35 2.94 5.90
N HIS A 87 -13.21 3.61 5.68
CA HIS A 87 -12.85 4.82 6.43
C HIS A 87 -12.67 6.06 5.54
N ASN A 88 -13.77 6.60 5.01
CA ASN A 88 -13.78 7.80 4.17
C ASN A 88 -14.06 9.11 4.95
N ARG A 89 -13.44 9.29 6.12
CA ARG A 89 -13.66 10.50 6.94
C ARG A 89 -12.36 11.01 7.57
N GLY A 90 -12.27 12.32 7.75
CA GLY A 90 -11.19 12.98 8.49
C GLY A 90 -9.80 12.77 7.86
N ASN A 91 -8.79 12.58 8.71
CA ASN A 91 -7.39 12.43 8.28
C ASN A 91 -7.18 11.24 7.32
N THR A 92 -7.96 10.16 7.48
CA THR A 92 -7.89 8.98 6.61
C THR A 92 -8.23 9.30 5.15
N GLN A 93 -9.17 10.23 4.91
CA GLN A 93 -9.49 10.69 3.56
C GLN A 93 -8.33 11.45 2.91
N VAL A 94 -7.60 12.26 3.70
CA VAL A 94 -6.43 13.01 3.22
C VAL A 94 -5.29 12.05 2.86
N VAL A 95 -5.01 11.07 3.74
CA VAL A 95 -4.01 10.03 3.48
C VAL A 95 -4.36 9.23 2.23
N ARG A 96 -5.63 8.85 2.07
CA ARG A 96 -6.12 8.14 0.88
C ARG A 96 -5.94 8.97 -0.38
N GLY A 97 -6.26 10.27 -0.36
CA GLY A 97 -6.05 11.16 -1.49
C GLY A 97 -4.57 11.25 -1.90
N ARG A 98 -3.65 11.29 -0.93
CA ARG A 98 -2.21 11.27 -1.20
C ARG A 98 -1.72 9.94 -1.76
N ILE A 99 -2.23 8.82 -1.24
CA ILE A 99 -1.94 7.48 -1.77
C ILE A 99 -2.38 7.40 -3.23
N ARG A 100 -3.61 7.82 -3.53
CA ARG A 100 -4.17 7.86 -4.88
C ARG A 100 -3.34 8.74 -5.83
N SER A 101 -3.00 9.94 -5.37
CA SER A 101 -2.13 10.85 -6.14
C SER A 101 -0.77 10.25 -6.43
N ALA A 102 -0.09 9.64 -5.44
CA ALA A 102 1.22 9.03 -5.62
C ALA A 102 1.19 7.77 -6.51
N LEU A 103 0.01 7.16 -6.65
CA LEU A 103 -0.19 5.95 -7.45
C LEU A 103 -0.88 6.22 -8.80
N GLU A 104 -1.22 7.49 -9.07
CA GLU A 104 -1.93 7.94 -10.26
C GLU A 104 -3.29 7.23 -10.52
N VAL A 105 -4.07 6.96 -9.44
CA VAL A 105 -5.37 6.25 -9.47
C VAL A 105 -6.52 6.92 -8.72
#